data_AF-T1BK05-F1
#
_entry.id   AF-T1BK05-F1
#
_cell.length_a   1.000
_cell.length_b   1.000
_cell.length_c   1.000
_cell.angle_alpha   90.00
_cell.angle_beta   90.00
_cell.angle_gamma   90.00
#
_symmetry.space_group_name_H-M   'P 1'
#
loop_
_entity.id
_entity.type
_entity.pdbx_description
1 polymer ?
#
loop_
_entity_poly.entity_id
_entity_poly.type
_entity_poly.pdbx_seq_one_letter_code
_entity_poly.pdbx_strand_id
1 'polypeptide(L)' 'EIREVLRLCQLGYSLRRIADLLGMDRKTIRRYLAVAKAVGFQPDSSEITDGLVTAVLVGLQPGRPGSWHGESWAELERQR' A
#
# COMPACT_ATOMS: atom_id res chain seq x y z
N GLU A 1 4.84 -6.64 -2.87
CA GLU A 1 4.92 -5.30 -2.23
C GLU A 1 3.67 -4.91 -1.45
N ILE A 2 2.56 -4.47 -2.07
CA ILE A 2 1.35 -3.99 -1.34
C ILE A 2 0.80 -5.04 -0.36
N ARG A 3 0.59 -6.29 -0.82
CA ARG A 3 0.09 -7.39 0.03
C ARG A 3 0.95 -7.58 1.28
N GLU A 4 2.27 -7.48 1.15
CA GLU A 4 3.19 -7.69 2.27
C GLU A 4 3.19 -6.52 3.24
N VAL A 5 3.06 -5.28 2.74
CA VAL A 5 2.83 -4.10 3.58
C VAL A 5 1.55 -4.25 4.42
N LEU A 6 0.45 -4.71 3.80
CA LEU A 6 -0.81 -4.94 4.52
C LEU A 6 -0.67 -6.05 5.56
N ARG A 7 -0.03 -7.16 5.20
CA ARG A 7 0.22 -8.29 6.10
C ARG A 7 1.04 -7.86 7.32
N LEU A 8 2.15 -7.16 7.11
CA LEU A 8 2.98 -6.71 8.22
C LEU A 8 2.25 -5.68 9.10
N CYS A 9 1.36 -4.87 8.52
CA CYS A 9 0.49 -3.99 9.29
C CYS A 9 -0.53 -4.77 10.14
N GLN A 10 -1.12 -5.86 9.63
CA GLN A 10 -2.01 -6.74 10.42
C GLN A 10 -1.27 -7.45 11.55
N LEU A 11 0.02 -7.78 11.34
CA LEU A 11 0.89 -8.32 12.37
C LEU A 11 1.33 -7.27 13.43
N GLY A 12 0.83 -6.02 13.33
CA GLY A 12 1.11 -4.97 14.29
C GLY A 12 2.48 -4.31 14.15
N TYR A 13 3.20 -4.53 13.04
CA TYR A 13 4.49 -3.88 12.83
C TYR A 13 4.34 -2.37 12.60
N SER A 14 5.26 -1.60 13.19
CA SER A 14 5.33 -0.15 12.95
C SER A 14 5.80 0.16 11.52
N LEU A 15 5.42 1.33 10.98
CA LEU A 15 5.84 1.77 9.65
C LEU A 15 7.37 1.76 9.45
N ARG A 16 8.13 2.03 10.52
CA ARG A 16 9.59 1.97 10.49
C ARG A 16 10.06 0.53 10.27
N ARG A 17 9.53 -0.42 11.04
CA ARG A 17 9.90 -1.82 10.92
C ARG A 17 9.50 -2.41 9.56
N ILE A 18 8.35 -2.01 9.03
CA ILE A 18 7.93 -2.41 7.67
C ILE A 18 8.89 -1.86 6.61
N ALA A 19 9.32 -0.59 6.74
CA ALA A 19 10.30 0.02 5.85
C ALA A 19 11.64 -0.75 5.87
N ASP A 20 12.12 -1.08 7.08
CA ASP A 20 13.37 -1.82 7.26
C ASP A 20 13.28 -3.24 6.68
N LEU A 21 12.13 -3.92 6.84
CA LEU A 21 11.91 -5.29 6.34
C LEU A 21 11.77 -5.37 4.81
N LEU A 22 11.15 -4.36 4.19
CA LEU A 22 10.84 -4.36 2.75
C LEU A 22 11.80 -3.50 1.92
N GLY A 23 12.73 -2.78 2.55
CA GLY A 23 13.62 -1.84 1.87
C GLY A 23 12.86 -0.67 1.21
N MET A 24 11.67 -0.33 1.70
CA MET A 24 10.81 0.72 1.13
C MET A 24 10.85 2.01 1.93
N ASP A 25 10.70 3.15 1.25
CA ASP A 25 10.53 4.43 1.94
C ASP A 25 9.19 4.48 2.71
N ARG A 26 9.23 5.08 3.90
CA ARG A 26 8.07 5.21 4.80
C ARG A 26 6.91 5.97 4.16
N LYS A 27 7.14 6.90 3.23
CA LYS A 27 6.08 7.65 2.54
C LYS A 27 5.29 6.76 1.60
N THR A 28 5.95 5.79 0.96
CA THR A 28 5.31 4.79 0.10
C THR A 28 4.41 3.89 0.91
N ILE A 29 4.93 3.34 2.02
CA ILE A 29 4.14 2.51 2.94
C ILE A 29 2.94 3.29 3.49
N ARG A 30 3.14 4.55 3.90
CA ARG A 30 2.05 5.42 4.37
C ARG A 30 0.99 5.64 3.30
N ARG A 31 1.40 5.90 2.05
CA ARG A 31 0.50 6.06 0.90
C ARG A 31 -0.32 4.79 0.67
N TYR A 32 0.31 3.62 0.70
CA TYR A 32 -0.37 2.34 0.54
C TYR A 32 -1.41 2.11 1.61
N LEU A 33 -1.05 2.31 2.88
CA LEU A 33 -1.98 2.12 4.00
C LEU A 33 -3.12 3.14 3.99
N ALA A 34 -2.87 4.38 3.55
CA ALA A 34 -3.92 5.38 3.40
C ALA A 34 -4.95 4.97 2.34
N VAL A 35 -4.48 4.53 1.17
CA VAL A 35 -5.38 4.03 0.11
C VAL A 35 -6.09 2.76 0.55
N ALA A 36 -5.37 1.83 1.17
CA ALA A 36 -5.95 0.60 1.71
C ALA A 36 -7.10 0.89 2.68
N LYS A 37 -6.90 1.77 3.65
CA LYS A 37 -7.96 2.19 4.57
C LYS A 37 -9.16 2.79 3.85
N ALA A 38 -8.92 3.61 2.81
CA ALA A 38 -9.99 4.21 2.02
C ALA A 38 -10.81 3.19 1.21
N VAL A 39 -10.24 2.02 0.88
CA VAL A 39 -10.94 0.92 0.18
C VAL A 39 -11.43 -0.19 1.11
N GLY A 40 -11.33 0.00 2.44
CA GLY A 40 -11.89 -0.93 3.43
C GLY A 40 -10.89 -1.88 4.08
N PHE A 41 -9.57 -1.66 3.95
CA PHE A 41 -8.60 -2.40 4.74
C PHE A 41 -8.72 -2.05 6.22
N GLN A 42 -8.78 -3.10 7.05
CA GLN A 42 -8.77 -3.00 8.50
C GLN A 42 -7.58 -3.82 9.04
N PRO A 43 -6.73 -3.26 9.92
CA PRO A 43 -5.58 -3.98 10.48
C PRO A 43 -5.96 -5.23 11.31
N ASP A 44 -7.20 -5.28 11.80
CA ASP A 44 -7.79 -6.36 12.58
C ASP A 44 -8.60 -7.35 11.74
N SER A 45 -8.75 -7.13 10.42
CA SER A 45 -9.38 -8.13 9.55
C SER A 45 -8.44 -9.32 9.31
N SER A 46 -9.02 -10.50 9.08
CA SER A 46 -8.25 -11.74 8.92
C SER A 46 -7.76 -11.97 7.49
N GLU A 47 -8.37 -11.35 6.47
CA GLU A 47 -8.13 -11.72 5.08
C GLU A 47 -7.70 -10.53 4.20
N ILE A 48 -6.55 -10.69 3.56
CA ILE A 48 -6.10 -9.82 2.46
C ILE A 48 -6.44 -10.52 1.15
N THR A 49 -7.61 -10.20 0.61
CA THR A 49 -8.07 -10.77 -0.67
C THR A 49 -7.39 -10.12 -1.87
N ASP A 50 -7.38 -10.82 -3.00
CA ASP A 50 -6.89 -10.24 -4.26
C ASP A 50 -7.72 -9.04 -4.72
N GLY A 51 -9.02 -9.04 -4.38
CA GLY A 51 -9.92 -7.90 -4.60
C GLY A 51 -9.47 -6.66 -3.84
N LEU A 52 -9.04 -6.82 -2.58
CA LEU A 52 -8.50 -5.71 -1.79
C LEU A 52 -7.21 -5.16 -2.41
N VAL A 53 -6.28 -6.04 -2.78
CA VAL A 53 -5.02 -5.62 -3.41
C VAL A 53 -5.28 -4.88 -4.73
N THR A 54 -6.22 -5.38 -5.54
CA THR A 54 -6.65 -4.73 -6.78
C THR A 54 -7.26 -3.35 -6.52
N ALA A 55 -8.13 -3.23 -5.52
CA ALA A 55 -8.73 -1.94 -5.14
C ALA A 55 -7.67 -0.92 -4.69
N VAL A 56 -6.63 -1.37 -3.97
CA VAL A 56 -5.51 -0.51 -3.59
C VAL A 56 -4.73 -0.04 -4.82
N LEU A 57 -4.42 -0.95 -5.76
CA LEU A 57 -3.72 -0.60 -7.00
C LEU A 57 -4.50 0.45 -7.80
N VAL A 58 -5.81 0.26 -7.97
CA VAL A 58 -6.69 1.23 -8.64
C VAL A 58 -6.69 2.58 -7.90
N GLY A 59 -6.74 2.56 -6.57
CA GLY A 59 -6.68 3.78 -5.76
C GLY A 59 -5.33 4.52 -5.82
N LEU A 60 -4.26 3.84 -6.22
CA LEU A 60 -2.92 4.43 -6.40
C LEU A 60 -2.70 5.04 -7.79
N GLN A 61 -3.59 4.78 -8.76
CA GLN A 61 -3.45 5.30 -10.13
C GLN A 61 -3.47 6.84 -10.17
N PRO A 62 -2.53 7.47 -10.89
CA PRO A 62 -2.50 8.92 -11.04
C PRO A 62 -3.73 9.40 -11.82
N GLY A 63 -4.38 10.48 -11.34
CA GLY A 63 -5.55 11.08 -11.99
C GLY A 63 -6.89 10.82 -11.28
N ARG A 64 -6.91 10.05 -10.19
CA ARG A 64 -8.10 9.92 -9.35
C ARG A 64 -8.31 11.20 -8.50
N PRO A 65 -9.53 11.74 -8.37
CA PRO A 65 -9.79 12.90 -7.52
C PRO A 65 -9.37 12.59 -6.07
N GLY A 66 -8.48 13.41 -5.50
CA GLY A 66 -7.85 13.18 -4.19
C GLY A 66 -6.47 12.50 -4.22
N SER A 67 -5.89 12.25 -5.40
CA SER A 67 -4.51 11.75 -5.52
C SER A 67 -3.51 12.89 -5.35
N TRP A 68 -2.75 12.83 -4.24
CA TRP A 68 -1.65 13.75 -3.95
C TRP A 68 -0.48 13.43 -4.90
N HIS A 69 -0.10 14.44 -5.70
CA HIS A 69 0.92 14.31 -6.73
C HIS A 69 2.29 13.97 -6.12
N GLY A 70 2.91 12.93 -6.66
CA GLY A 70 4.28 12.52 -6.38
C GLY A 70 4.73 11.61 -7.50
N GLU A 71 5.15 12.24 -8.60
CA GLU A 71 5.72 11.67 -9.82
C GLU A 71 6.90 10.74 -9.49
N SER A 72 6.65 9.46 -9.21
CA SER A 72 7.73 8.44 -9.15
C SER A 72 7.22 7.00 -9.03
N TRP A 73 6.04 6.69 -9.56
CA TRP A 73 5.45 5.34 -9.42
C TRP A 73 5.12 4.63 -10.72
N ALA A 74 5.13 5.33 -11.87
CA ALA A 74 4.88 4.70 -13.17
C ALA A 74 6.05 3.81 -13.66
N GLU A 75 7.22 3.87 -13.03
CA GLU A 75 8.44 3.17 -13.50
C GLU A 75 8.56 1.72 -12.97
N LEU A 76 7.85 1.35 -11.89
CA LEU A 76 8.08 0.07 -11.19
C LEU A 76 7.23 -1.12 -11.69
N GLU A 77 6.28 -0.91 -12.60
CA GLU A 77 5.46 -1.99 -13.17
C GLU A 77 6.10 -2.70 -14.37
N ARG A 78 7.31 -2.29 -14.81
CA ARG A 78 8.01 -2.94 -15.94
C ARG A 78 9.06 -3.99 -15.57
N GLN A 79 9.30 -4.24 -14.27
CA GLN A 79 10.26 -5.26 -13.85
C GLN A 79 9.59 -6.28 -12.94
N ARG A 80 8.79 -7.17 -13.53
CA ARG A 80 8.57 -8.53 -13.01
C ARG A 80 7.96 -9.45 -14.05
#